data_AF-A0A962S8G3-F1
#
_entry.id   AF-A0A962S8G3-F1
#
_cell.length_a   1.000
_cell.length_b   1.000
_cell.length_c   1.000
_cell.angle_alpha   90.00
_cell.angle_beta   90.00
_cell.angle_gamma   90.00
#
_symmetry.space_group_name_H-M   'P 1'
#
loop_
_entity.id
_entity.type
_entity.pdbx_description
1 polymer ?
#
loop_
_entity_poly.entity_id
_entity_poly.type
_entity_poly.pdbx_seq_one_letter_code
_entity_poly.pdbx_strand_id
1 'polypeptide(L)'
;MMNISQQIATELDVTENRVKAAIELLDDGSTVPFIARYRKEATQGLDDTQLRFLEQRLGYLRELESRRTAIVKSIAEQGKLTEALEAKLLAADSKTELEDLYLPFKPKRRTKAQIAREAGLEPLADTLLDDPTQNPESLAEQFINAEAGFTNASEILDGAKQILMEQFAERADLLAELRAFFWENAVLASRLVTGQEENGSKFSDYFDYQEKISKIPSHRSLALFRGRNEGVLQLSLDLTDLQPGAEHPCERMIAKAAGFRHQGRAADDFLQQAVRWTWKVKLHSKLDIELLGRLREQAEEKAIAVFAHNLKDLLLAAPAGPKVVLGLDPGLRTGVKVAVVDGTGKLLDTVPIYPHAPRNAWDESLHQLAALVKKHQIRLIAIGNGTASRETDKLAGELVKQLKDAGLAKIV
;
A
#
# COMPACT_ATOMS: atom_id res chain seq x y z
N MET A 1 11.40 -8.42 -26.31
CA MET A 1 11.28 -7.64 -25.07
C MET A 1 10.56 -6.36 -25.44
N MET A 2 9.40 -6.08 -24.82
CA MET A 2 8.70 -4.83 -25.12
C MET A 2 9.56 -3.67 -24.63
N ASN A 3 9.81 -2.70 -25.50
CA ASN A 3 10.43 -1.44 -25.11
C ASN A 3 9.45 -0.71 -24.15
N ILE A 4 9.95 0.03 -23.15
CA ILE A 4 9.12 0.78 -22.17
C ILE A 4 7.99 1.54 -22.87
N SER A 5 8.29 2.18 -24.00
CA SER A 5 7.32 2.91 -24.81
C SER A 5 6.17 2.04 -25.34
N GLN A 6 6.45 0.81 -25.75
CA GLN A 6 5.44 -0.14 -26.25
C GLN A 6 4.54 -0.67 -25.13
N GLN A 7 5.10 -0.89 -23.95
CA GLN A 7 4.31 -1.30 -22.79
C GLN A 7 3.33 -0.20 -22.38
N ILE A 8 3.81 1.04 -22.22
CA ILE A 8 2.94 2.17 -21.87
C ILE A 8 1.88 2.41 -22.96
N ALA A 9 2.24 2.23 -24.24
CA ALA A 9 1.31 2.35 -25.35
C ALA A 9 0.15 1.34 -25.24
N THR A 10 0.46 0.10 -24.86
CA THR A 10 -0.54 -0.96 -24.62
C THR A 10 -1.42 -0.63 -23.42
N GLU A 11 -0.83 -0.15 -22.32
CA GLU A 11 -1.57 0.21 -21.10
C GLU A 11 -2.50 1.42 -21.30
N LEU A 12 -2.13 2.35 -22.19
CA LEU A 12 -2.92 3.55 -22.54
C LEU A 12 -3.89 3.35 -23.72
N ASP A 13 -3.82 2.21 -24.42
CA ASP A 13 -4.51 1.97 -25.70
C ASP A 13 -4.21 3.07 -26.75
N VAL A 14 -2.93 3.38 -26.94
CA VAL A 14 -2.44 4.35 -27.92
C VAL A 14 -1.27 3.78 -28.73
N THR A 15 -0.88 4.46 -29.80
CA THR A 15 0.28 4.03 -30.60
C THR A 15 1.60 4.35 -29.90
N GLU A 16 2.60 3.48 -30.03
CA GLU A 16 3.96 3.66 -29.46
C GLU A 16 4.61 5.00 -29.86
N ASN A 17 4.39 5.48 -31.09
CA ASN A 17 4.94 6.76 -31.55
C ASN A 17 4.47 7.96 -30.71
N ARG A 18 3.20 7.94 -30.25
CA ARG A 18 2.67 9.00 -29.38
C ARG A 18 3.35 9.00 -28.02
N VAL A 19 3.62 7.80 -27.49
CA VAL A 19 4.33 7.62 -26.22
C VAL A 19 5.78 8.07 -26.34
N LYS A 20 6.49 7.68 -27.40
CA LYS A 20 7.89 8.11 -27.65
C LYS A 20 8.03 9.63 -27.70
N ALA A 21 7.17 10.29 -28.48
CA ALA A 21 7.17 11.75 -28.57
C ALA A 21 6.90 12.41 -27.21
N ALA A 22 5.99 11.86 -26.40
CA ALA A 22 5.74 12.37 -25.06
C ALA A 22 6.91 12.13 -24.10
N ILE A 23 7.58 10.97 -24.17
CA ILE A 23 8.78 10.67 -23.37
C ILE A 23 9.90 11.66 -23.69
N GLU A 24 10.19 11.90 -24.98
CA GLU A 24 11.23 12.86 -25.40
C GLU A 24 10.95 14.26 -24.84
N LEU A 25 9.70 14.73 -24.93
CA LEU A 25 9.32 16.03 -24.39
C LEU A 25 9.47 16.11 -22.86
N LEU A 26 9.11 15.04 -22.13
CA LEU A 26 9.27 14.97 -20.67
C LEU A 26 10.75 14.95 -20.27
N ASP A 27 11.59 14.20 -21.00
CA ASP A 27 13.03 14.12 -20.77
C ASP A 27 13.74 15.46 -21.05
N ASP A 28 13.25 16.22 -22.03
CA ASP A 28 13.68 17.60 -22.31
C ASP A 28 13.19 18.62 -21.26
N GLY A 29 12.48 18.17 -20.22
CA GLY A 29 11.99 18.99 -19.12
C GLY A 29 10.66 19.70 -19.39
N SER A 30 9.93 19.33 -20.46
CA SER A 30 8.57 19.84 -20.68
C SER A 30 7.64 19.29 -19.60
N THR A 31 6.76 20.15 -19.07
CA THR A 31 5.75 19.71 -18.09
C THR A 31 4.51 19.13 -18.78
N VAL A 32 3.78 18.25 -18.09
CA VAL A 32 2.51 17.70 -18.62
C VAL A 32 1.54 18.78 -19.14
N PRO A 33 1.22 19.87 -18.38
CA PRO A 33 0.32 20.91 -18.89
C PRO A 33 0.87 21.63 -20.13
N PHE A 34 2.20 21.77 -20.23
CA PHE A 34 2.83 22.36 -21.41
C PHE A 34 2.68 21.45 -22.63
N ILE A 35 2.90 20.15 -22.47
CA ILE A 35 2.76 19.17 -23.56
C ILE A 35 1.31 19.11 -24.02
N ALA A 36 0.37 18.94 -23.08
CA ALA A 36 -1.07 18.81 -23.39
C ALA A 36 -1.62 20.05 -24.09
N ARG A 37 -1.06 21.25 -23.83
CA ARG A 37 -1.52 22.51 -24.43
C ARG A 37 -0.78 22.91 -25.70
N TYR A 38 0.54 22.79 -25.73
CA TYR A 38 1.41 23.40 -26.76
C TYR A 38 2.18 22.39 -27.61
N ARG A 39 2.04 21.08 -27.33
CA ARG A 39 2.68 19.99 -28.10
C ARG A 39 1.69 18.92 -28.53
N LYS A 40 0.42 19.29 -28.70
CA LYS A 40 -0.65 18.38 -29.15
C LYS A 40 -0.33 17.67 -30.46
N GLU A 41 0.25 18.38 -31.42
CA GLU A 41 0.60 17.81 -32.72
C GLU A 41 1.69 16.73 -32.59
N ALA A 42 2.70 16.99 -31.75
CA ALA A 42 3.80 16.04 -31.51
C ALA A 42 3.31 14.75 -30.84
N THR A 43 2.37 14.84 -29.89
CA THR A 43 1.81 13.67 -29.18
C THR A 43 0.53 13.12 -29.82
N GLN A 44 0.10 13.68 -30.96
CA GLN A 44 -1.18 13.39 -31.61
C GLN A 44 -2.38 13.48 -30.64
N GLY A 45 -2.37 14.48 -29.77
CA GLY A 45 -3.48 14.82 -28.89
C GLY A 45 -3.59 13.96 -27.63
N LEU A 46 -2.48 13.52 -27.03
CA LEU A 46 -2.54 12.98 -25.65
C LEU A 46 -3.04 14.07 -24.70
N ASP A 47 -4.03 13.74 -23.87
CA ASP A 47 -4.59 14.67 -22.87
C ASP A 47 -3.81 14.65 -21.54
N ASP A 48 -4.17 15.56 -20.62
CA ASP A 48 -3.54 15.66 -19.31
C ASP A 48 -3.60 14.35 -18.49
N THR A 49 -4.72 13.60 -18.58
CA THR A 49 -4.87 12.34 -17.84
C THR A 49 -3.96 11.27 -18.39
N GLN A 50 -3.89 11.12 -19.72
CA GLN A 50 -3.01 10.17 -20.39
C GLN A 50 -1.53 10.52 -20.15
N LEU A 51 -1.16 11.80 -20.22
CA LEU A 51 0.22 12.25 -19.97
C LEU A 51 0.66 12.07 -18.52
N ARG A 52 -0.23 12.27 -17.53
CA ARG A 52 0.07 11.98 -16.12
C ARG A 52 0.26 10.50 -15.86
N PHE A 53 -0.59 9.66 -16.43
CA PHE A 53 -0.41 8.20 -16.36
C PHE A 53 0.92 7.79 -16.99
N LEU A 54 1.23 8.31 -18.17
CA LEU A 54 2.50 8.06 -18.87
C LEU A 54 3.70 8.47 -18.00
N GLU A 55 3.70 9.66 -17.43
CA GLU A 55 4.78 10.17 -16.57
C GLU A 55 5.03 9.25 -15.36
N GLN A 56 3.97 8.88 -14.63
CA GLN A 56 4.08 7.98 -13.47
C GLN A 56 4.58 6.58 -13.90
N ARG A 57 4.03 6.05 -14.99
CA ARG A 57 4.36 4.71 -15.46
C ARG A 57 5.78 4.62 -16.01
N LEU A 58 6.21 5.65 -16.74
CA LEU A 58 7.58 5.80 -17.24
C LEU A 58 8.58 5.76 -16.08
N GLY A 59 8.31 6.49 -14.99
CA GLY A 59 9.13 6.45 -13.78
C GLY A 59 9.26 5.04 -13.21
N TYR A 60 8.14 4.36 -13.00
CA TYR A 60 8.14 2.98 -12.49
C TYR A 60 8.93 2.02 -13.39
N LEU A 61 8.70 2.07 -14.71
CA LEU A 61 9.33 1.15 -15.66
C LEU A 61 10.83 1.40 -15.78
N ARG A 62 11.28 2.66 -15.72
CA ARG A 62 12.71 3.00 -15.66
C ARG A 62 13.37 2.46 -14.40
N GLU A 63 12.70 2.55 -13.25
CA GLU A 63 13.20 1.96 -12.01
C GLU A 63 13.28 0.43 -12.08
N LEU A 64 12.28 -0.21 -12.71
CA LEU A 64 12.28 -1.66 -12.95
C LEU A 64 13.47 -2.07 -13.82
N GLU A 65 13.69 -1.40 -14.96
CA GLU A 65 14.82 -1.73 -15.86
C GLU A 65 16.19 -1.45 -15.23
N SER A 66 16.31 -0.34 -14.48
CA SER A 66 17.53 -0.04 -13.73
C SER A 66 17.83 -1.13 -12.71
N ARG A 67 16.80 -1.56 -11.98
CA ARG A 67 16.93 -2.66 -11.00
C ARG A 67 17.24 -3.99 -11.66
N ARG A 68 16.61 -4.30 -12.81
CA ARG A 68 16.87 -5.51 -13.61
C ARG A 68 18.33 -5.56 -14.04
N THR A 69 18.84 -4.46 -14.60
CA THR A 69 20.24 -4.34 -15.01
C THR A 69 21.19 -4.61 -13.84
N ALA A 70 20.93 -4.02 -12.68
CA ALA A 70 21.75 -4.21 -11.49
C ALA A 70 21.74 -5.67 -10.98
N ILE A 71 20.59 -6.33 -11.02
CA ILE A 71 20.43 -7.73 -10.62
C ILE A 71 21.17 -8.66 -11.59
N VAL A 72 20.96 -8.50 -12.90
CA VAL A 72 21.65 -9.30 -13.93
C VAL A 72 23.16 -9.17 -13.76
N LYS A 73 23.67 -7.94 -13.60
CA LYS A 73 25.10 -7.70 -13.35
C LYS A 73 25.59 -8.41 -12.08
N SER A 74 24.87 -8.30 -10.98
CA SER A 74 25.26 -8.92 -9.71
C SER A 74 25.32 -10.46 -9.80
N ILE A 75 24.39 -11.07 -10.53
CA ILE A 75 24.37 -12.54 -10.73
C ILE A 75 25.49 -12.96 -11.69
N ALA A 76 25.76 -12.16 -12.73
CA ALA A 76 26.85 -12.40 -13.67
C ALA A 76 28.23 -12.34 -12.98
N GLU A 77 28.44 -11.36 -12.10
CA GLU A 77 29.67 -11.23 -11.30
C GLU A 77 29.91 -12.42 -10.37
N GLN A 78 28.86 -13.14 -9.97
CA GLN A 78 28.95 -14.38 -9.19
C GLN A 78 29.20 -15.63 -10.06
N GLY A 79 29.20 -15.50 -11.39
CA GLY A 79 29.32 -16.62 -12.33
C GLY A 79 28.12 -17.57 -12.29
N LYS A 80 26.94 -17.10 -11.84
CA LYS A 80 25.72 -17.90 -11.68
C LYS A 80 24.63 -17.57 -12.70
N LEU A 81 24.89 -16.66 -13.63
CA LEU A 81 23.92 -16.26 -14.64
C LEU A 81 23.86 -17.33 -15.75
N THR A 82 22.78 -18.11 -15.75
CA THR A 82 22.49 -19.07 -16.82
C THR A 82 21.57 -18.44 -17.87
N GLU A 83 21.60 -18.93 -19.11
CA GLU A 83 20.71 -18.45 -20.19
C GLU A 83 19.22 -18.54 -19.78
N ALA A 84 18.83 -19.61 -19.10
CA ALA A 84 17.47 -19.79 -18.60
C ALA A 84 17.09 -18.78 -17.52
N LEU A 85 18.02 -18.43 -16.62
CA LEU A 85 17.78 -17.41 -15.59
C LEU A 85 17.75 -16.00 -16.20
N GLU A 86 18.65 -15.70 -17.12
CA GLU A 86 18.67 -14.44 -17.85
C GLU A 86 17.34 -14.22 -18.59
N ALA A 87 16.85 -15.23 -19.31
CA ALA A 87 15.55 -15.16 -19.98
C ALA A 87 14.41 -14.85 -19.01
N LYS A 88 14.39 -15.45 -17.81
CA LYS A 88 13.39 -15.15 -16.77
C LYS A 88 13.51 -13.73 -16.22
N LEU A 89 14.73 -13.26 -15.95
CA LEU A 89 14.96 -11.89 -15.45
C LEU A 89 14.52 -10.83 -16.46
N LEU A 90 14.76 -11.08 -17.74
CA LEU A 90 14.34 -10.21 -18.84
C LEU A 90 12.83 -10.24 -19.09
N ALA A 91 12.16 -11.35 -18.76
CA ALA A 91 10.71 -11.50 -18.88
C ALA A 91 9.94 -11.03 -17.63
N ALA A 92 10.60 -10.74 -16.52
CA ALA A 92 9.94 -10.37 -15.27
C ALA A 92 9.22 -9.01 -15.39
N ASP A 93 7.90 -9.00 -15.21
CA ASP A 93 7.04 -7.83 -15.47
C ASP A 93 6.82 -6.94 -14.23
N SER A 94 7.33 -7.37 -13.08
CA SER A 94 7.18 -6.64 -11.81
C SER A 94 8.47 -6.63 -10.99
N LYS A 95 8.62 -5.59 -10.17
CA LYS A 95 9.74 -5.50 -9.22
C LYS A 95 9.77 -6.69 -8.25
N THR A 96 8.59 -7.20 -7.86
CA THR A 96 8.50 -8.34 -6.94
C THR A 96 9.00 -9.63 -7.57
N GLU A 97 8.59 -9.94 -8.81
CA GLU A 97 9.09 -11.12 -9.53
C GLU A 97 10.59 -11.04 -9.75
N LEU A 98 11.09 -9.85 -10.09
CA LEU A 98 12.52 -9.61 -10.26
C LEU A 98 13.31 -9.82 -8.96
N GLU A 99 12.81 -9.32 -7.82
CA GLU A 99 13.43 -9.57 -6.53
C GLU A 99 13.38 -11.05 -6.14
N ASP A 100 12.27 -11.75 -6.41
CA ASP A 100 12.13 -13.17 -6.11
C ASP A 100 13.15 -14.03 -6.90
N LEU A 101 13.36 -13.74 -8.18
CA LEU A 101 14.40 -14.38 -8.99
C LEU A 101 15.82 -14.07 -8.47
N TYR A 102 16.00 -12.93 -7.83
CA TYR A 102 17.28 -12.49 -7.27
C TYR A 102 17.56 -13.04 -5.87
N LEU A 103 16.55 -13.49 -5.11
CA LEU A 103 16.71 -13.93 -3.72
C LEU A 103 17.87 -14.91 -3.48
N PRO A 104 18.07 -15.96 -4.31
CA PRO A 104 19.16 -16.92 -4.09
C PRO A 104 20.55 -16.31 -4.19
N PHE A 105 20.69 -15.21 -4.94
CA PHE A 105 21.96 -14.56 -5.28
C PHE A 105 22.21 -13.28 -4.48
N LYS A 106 21.21 -12.82 -3.71
CA LYS A 106 21.29 -11.61 -2.91
C LYS A 106 22.30 -11.84 -1.78
N PRO A 107 23.28 -10.94 -1.56
CA PRO A 107 24.19 -11.05 -0.42
C PRO A 107 23.42 -11.11 0.90
N LYS A 108 23.63 -12.17 1.69
CA LYS A 108 22.93 -12.39 2.96
C LYS A 108 23.84 -12.15 4.15
N ARG A 109 23.23 -11.69 5.25
CA ARG A 109 23.85 -11.75 6.59
C ARG A 109 24.02 -13.21 6.97
N ARG A 110 25.04 -13.54 7.76
CA ARG A 110 25.36 -14.89 8.24
C ARG A 110 24.14 -15.59 8.88
N THR A 111 23.36 -16.31 8.07
CA THR A 111 22.14 -17.04 8.50
C THR A 111 22.51 -18.40 9.08
N LYS A 112 21.58 -19.05 9.81
CA LYS A 112 21.79 -20.44 10.24
C LYS A 112 22.07 -21.39 9.08
N ALA A 113 21.41 -21.17 7.94
CA ALA A 113 21.66 -21.93 6.72
C ALA A 113 23.07 -21.66 6.17
N GLN A 114 23.54 -20.41 6.16
CA GLN A 114 24.93 -20.10 5.76
C GLN A 114 25.96 -20.72 6.70
N ILE A 115 25.75 -20.68 8.01
CA ILE A 115 26.63 -21.34 8.99
C ILE A 115 26.68 -22.86 8.71
N ALA A 116 25.53 -23.47 8.43
CA ALA A 116 25.46 -24.88 8.05
C ALA A 116 26.17 -25.19 6.72
N ARG A 117 26.05 -24.33 5.70
CA ARG A 117 26.80 -24.47 4.44
C ARG A 117 28.31 -24.32 4.64
N GLU A 118 28.74 -23.32 5.41
CA GLU A 118 30.15 -23.11 5.80
C GLU A 118 30.72 -24.33 6.55
N ALA A 119 29.90 -25.00 7.35
CA ALA A 119 30.25 -26.24 8.05
C ALA A 119 30.24 -27.50 7.16
N GLY A 120 29.88 -27.37 5.87
CA GLY A 120 29.86 -28.48 4.91
C GLY A 120 28.61 -29.36 4.96
N LEU A 121 27.48 -28.86 5.48
CA LEU A 121 26.24 -29.63 5.63
C LEU A 121 25.32 -29.62 4.40
N GLU A 122 25.66 -28.86 3.35
CA GLU A 122 24.85 -28.79 2.13
C GLU A 122 24.72 -30.14 1.40
N PRO A 123 25.80 -30.95 1.23
CA PRO A 123 25.68 -32.28 0.64
C PRO A 123 24.75 -33.22 1.42
N LEU A 124 24.67 -33.08 2.75
CA LEU A 124 23.73 -33.86 3.57
C LEU A 124 22.28 -33.47 3.27
N ALA A 125 21.98 -32.18 3.22
CA ALA A 125 20.65 -31.67 2.90
C ALA A 125 20.18 -32.14 1.51
N ASP A 126 21.06 -32.01 0.50
CA ASP A 126 20.76 -32.41 -0.87
C ASP A 126 20.58 -33.94 -0.98
N THR A 127 21.45 -34.74 -0.34
CA THR A 127 21.34 -36.21 -0.33
C THR A 127 20.02 -36.69 0.29
N LEU A 128 19.62 -36.09 1.42
CA LEU A 128 18.36 -36.47 2.09
C LEU A 128 17.13 -36.09 1.26
N LEU A 129 17.22 -35.03 0.46
CA LEU A 129 16.14 -34.62 -0.45
C LEU A 129 16.07 -35.51 -1.70
N ASP A 130 17.23 -35.81 -2.30
CA ASP A 130 17.35 -36.58 -3.54
C ASP A 130 17.09 -38.08 -3.33
N ASP A 131 17.54 -38.65 -2.22
CA ASP A 131 17.27 -40.04 -1.82
C ASP A 131 16.63 -40.14 -0.42
N PRO A 132 15.29 -40.00 -0.33
CA PRO A 132 14.60 -40.07 0.95
C PRO A 132 14.61 -41.46 1.62
N THR A 133 15.21 -42.48 1.00
CA THR A 133 15.36 -43.82 1.60
C THR A 133 16.50 -43.89 2.61
N GLN A 134 17.41 -42.93 2.58
CA GLN A 134 18.53 -42.83 3.52
C GLN A 134 18.06 -42.51 4.94
N ASN A 135 18.78 -43.01 5.94
CA ASN A 135 18.51 -42.71 7.34
C ASN A 135 19.16 -41.36 7.73
N PRO A 136 18.38 -40.33 8.13
CA PRO A 136 18.92 -39.02 8.48
C PRO A 136 19.95 -39.05 9.61
N GLU A 137 19.67 -39.78 10.70
CA GLU A 137 20.55 -39.85 11.86
C GLU A 137 21.89 -40.50 11.49
N SER A 138 21.86 -41.62 10.76
CA SER A 138 23.08 -42.32 10.34
C SER A 138 23.93 -41.53 9.35
N LEU A 139 23.29 -40.78 8.44
CA LEU A 139 24.04 -39.89 7.54
C LEU A 139 24.61 -38.69 8.29
N ALA A 140 23.87 -38.12 9.24
CA ALA A 140 24.30 -36.96 10.00
C ALA A 140 25.59 -37.22 10.80
N GLU A 141 25.81 -38.44 11.31
CA GLU A 141 27.05 -38.82 12.01
C GLU A 141 28.33 -38.59 11.18
N GLN A 142 28.24 -38.64 9.85
CA GLN A 142 29.38 -38.44 8.95
C GLN A 142 29.79 -36.96 8.82
N PHE A 143 28.98 -36.04 9.33
CA PHE A 143 29.15 -34.59 9.19
C PHE A 143 29.46 -33.90 10.54
N ILE A 144 29.87 -34.66 11.56
CA ILE A 144 30.23 -34.09 12.87
C ILE A 144 31.42 -33.15 12.72
N ASN A 145 31.22 -31.90 13.16
CA ASN A 145 32.23 -30.84 13.14
C ASN A 145 32.08 -29.98 14.40
N ALA A 146 32.80 -30.37 15.46
CA ALA A 146 32.76 -29.68 16.74
C ALA A 146 33.29 -28.24 16.66
N GLU A 147 34.27 -27.97 15.79
CA GLU A 147 34.83 -26.63 15.59
C GLU A 147 33.82 -25.66 14.97
N ALA A 148 32.93 -26.17 14.11
CA ALA A 148 31.83 -25.41 13.51
C ALA A 148 30.55 -25.37 14.36
N GLY A 149 30.56 -25.98 15.56
CA GLY A 149 29.41 -26.00 16.47
C GLY A 149 28.36 -27.09 16.17
N PHE A 150 28.74 -28.13 15.41
CA PHE A 150 27.88 -29.26 15.07
C PHE A 150 28.43 -30.55 15.71
N THR A 151 28.03 -30.78 16.96
CA THR A 151 28.63 -31.79 17.85
C THR A 151 27.88 -33.11 17.88
N ASN A 152 26.62 -33.12 17.42
CA ASN A 152 25.75 -34.30 17.44
C ASN A 152 24.79 -34.31 16.23
N ALA A 153 24.20 -35.47 15.95
CA ALA A 153 23.31 -35.68 14.80
C ALA A 153 22.10 -34.73 14.78
N SER A 154 21.52 -34.41 15.93
CA SER A 154 20.38 -33.48 16.04
C SER A 154 20.75 -32.06 15.59
N GLU A 155 21.91 -31.54 16.00
CA GLU A 155 22.42 -30.23 15.56
C GLU A 155 22.69 -30.19 14.06
N ILE A 156 23.27 -31.28 13.52
CA ILE A 156 23.57 -31.43 12.10
C ILE A 156 22.27 -31.46 11.28
N LEU A 157 21.27 -32.23 11.71
CA LEU A 157 19.96 -32.29 11.07
C LEU A 157 19.23 -30.94 11.17
N ASP A 158 19.32 -30.20 12.28
CA ASP A 158 18.77 -28.84 12.32
C ASP A 158 19.48 -27.94 11.31
N GLY A 159 20.81 -28.02 11.20
CA GLY A 159 21.59 -27.31 10.18
C GLY A 159 21.14 -27.62 8.75
N ALA A 160 21.06 -28.91 8.40
CA ALA A 160 20.57 -29.37 7.09
C ALA A 160 19.13 -28.90 6.81
N LYS A 161 18.26 -28.95 7.82
CA LYS A 161 16.89 -28.43 7.74
C LYS A 161 16.87 -26.92 7.47
N GLN A 162 17.75 -26.13 8.09
CA GLN A 162 17.85 -24.69 7.81
C GLN A 162 18.25 -24.43 6.35
N ILE A 163 19.15 -25.25 5.78
CA ILE A 163 19.52 -25.18 4.36
C ILE A 163 18.30 -25.42 3.46
N LEU A 164 17.58 -26.53 3.69
CA LEU A 164 16.35 -26.84 2.94
C LEU A 164 15.29 -25.74 3.07
N MET A 165 15.07 -25.23 4.28
CA MET A 165 14.13 -24.12 4.52
C MET A 165 14.48 -22.87 3.73
N GLU A 166 15.77 -22.55 3.59
CA GLU A 166 16.21 -21.40 2.80
C GLU A 166 16.07 -21.68 1.30
N GLN A 167 16.50 -22.86 0.84
CA GLN A 167 16.35 -23.27 -0.57
C GLN A 167 14.88 -23.22 -1.01
N PHE A 168 13.96 -23.77 -0.22
CA PHE A 168 12.53 -23.76 -0.54
C PHE A 168 11.94 -22.35 -0.50
N ALA A 169 12.28 -21.54 0.50
CA ALA A 169 11.71 -20.20 0.66
C ALA A 169 12.15 -19.19 -0.41
N GLU A 170 13.18 -19.52 -1.21
CA GLU A 170 13.75 -18.65 -2.24
C GLU A 170 13.40 -19.07 -3.67
N ARG A 171 12.51 -20.08 -3.80
CA ARG A 171 11.99 -20.51 -5.10
C ARG A 171 10.96 -19.52 -5.63
N ALA A 172 11.33 -18.79 -6.68
CA ALA A 172 10.50 -17.75 -7.28
C ALA A 172 9.15 -18.27 -7.81
N ASP A 173 9.14 -19.46 -8.41
CA ASP A 173 7.93 -20.15 -8.89
C ASP A 173 6.96 -20.44 -7.74
N LEU A 174 7.47 -21.01 -6.65
CA LEU A 174 6.70 -21.31 -5.45
C LEU A 174 6.16 -20.03 -4.79
N LEU A 175 6.99 -18.99 -4.67
CA LEU A 175 6.58 -17.70 -4.09
C LEU A 175 5.44 -17.05 -4.88
N ALA A 176 5.50 -17.09 -6.22
CA ALA A 176 4.45 -16.59 -7.07
C ALA A 176 3.14 -17.39 -6.89
N GLU A 177 3.22 -18.72 -6.86
CA GLU A 177 2.05 -19.60 -6.66
C GLU A 177 1.40 -19.36 -5.29
N LEU A 178 2.22 -19.27 -4.23
CA LEU A 178 1.75 -19.01 -2.87
C LEU A 178 1.12 -17.63 -2.74
N ARG A 179 1.72 -16.57 -3.32
CA ARG A 179 1.14 -15.21 -3.32
C ARG A 179 -0.23 -15.19 -4.00
N ALA A 180 -0.35 -15.81 -5.17
CA ALA A 180 -1.62 -15.88 -5.88
C ALA A 180 -2.68 -16.65 -5.09
N PHE A 181 -2.30 -17.81 -4.54
CA PHE A 181 -3.19 -18.64 -3.73
C PHE A 181 -3.67 -17.92 -2.46
N PHE A 182 -2.77 -17.28 -1.71
CA PHE A 182 -3.13 -16.54 -0.51
C PHE A 182 -3.99 -15.31 -0.83
N TRP A 183 -3.67 -14.57 -1.89
CA TRP A 183 -4.48 -13.41 -2.27
C TRP A 183 -5.94 -13.78 -2.55
N GLU A 184 -6.18 -14.93 -3.18
CA GLU A 184 -7.53 -15.36 -3.53
C GLU A 184 -8.30 -15.99 -2.35
N ASN A 185 -7.59 -16.68 -1.45
CA ASN A 185 -8.22 -17.56 -0.44
C ASN A 185 -8.07 -17.09 1.00
N ALA A 186 -7.04 -16.33 1.34
CA ALA A 186 -6.78 -15.93 2.72
C ALA A 186 -7.79 -14.91 3.22
N VAL A 187 -8.09 -15.01 4.51
CA VAL A 187 -8.99 -14.14 5.25
C VAL A 187 -8.16 -13.29 6.18
N LEU A 188 -8.32 -11.97 6.07
CA LEU A 188 -7.78 -11.04 7.05
C LEU A 188 -8.73 -11.00 8.24
N ALA A 189 -8.24 -11.44 9.38
CA ALA A 189 -8.92 -11.32 10.65
C ALA A 189 -8.36 -10.14 11.46
N SER A 190 -9.24 -9.47 12.19
CA SER A 190 -8.93 -8.38 13.09
C SER A 190 -9.53 -8.65 14.46
N ARG A 191 -8.73 -8.46 15.51
CA ARG A 191 -9.14 -8.62 16.90
C ARG A 191 -8.73 -7.42 17.75
N LEU A 192 -9.54 -7.09 18.73
CA LEU A 192 -9.17 -6.11 19.76
C LEU A 192 -7.95 -6.63 20.56
N VAL A 193 -6.97 -5.76 20.75
CA VAL A 193 -5.87 -5.98 21.69
C VAL A 193 -6.42 -5.85 23.12
N THR A 194 -6.20 -6.87 23.95
CA THR A 194 -6.67 -6.90 25.35
C THR A 194 -6.29 -5.62 26.09
N GLY A 195 -7.28 -4.96 26.72
CA GLY A 195 -7.07 -3.73 27.49
C GLY A 195 -7.18 -2.42 26.70
N GLN A 196 -7.60 -2.47 25.42
CA GLN A 196 -7.81 -1.29 24.57
C GLN A 196 -9.30 -0.97 24.32
N GLU A 197 -10.21 -1.51 25.12
CA GLU A 197 -11.67 -1.39 24.95
C GLU A 197 -12.14 0.07 24.93
N GLU A 198 -11.65 0.90 25.88
CA GLU A 198 -12.05 2.31 26.01
C GLU A 198 -11.43 3.20 24.92
N ASN A 199 -10.15 2.96 24.60
CA ASN A 199 -9.42 3.72 23.57
C ASN A 199 -9.86 3.37 22.14
N GLY A 200 -10.43 2.18 21.96
CA GLY A 200 -10.73 1.58 20.67
C GLY A 200 -12.15 1.81 20.15
N SER A 201 -13.00 2.56 20.83
CA SER A 201 -14.44 2.72 20.47
C SER A 201 -14.69 3.07 19.00
N LYS A 202 -13.82 3.88 18.39
CA LYS A 202 -13.86 4.25 16.96
C LYS A 202 -13.57 3.11 15.97
N PHE A 203 -13.04 2.00 16.46
CA PHE A 203 -12.73 0.78 15.70
C PHE A 203 -13.61 -0.41 16.12
N SER A 204 -14.71 -0.16 16.85
CA SER A 204 -15.59 -1.20 17.38
C SER A 204 -16.12 -2.16 16.32
N ASP A 205 -16.43 -1.68 15.11
CA ASP A 205 -16.81 -2.50 13.94
C ASP A 205 -15.75 -3.54 13.52
N TYR A 206 -14.50 -3.38 13.99
CA TYR A 206 -13.34 -4.19 13.61
C TYR A 206 -12.77 -5.03 14.77
N PHE A 207 -13.45 -5.10 15.91
CA PHE A 207 -13.01 -5.87 17.08
C PHE A 207 -13.09 -7.39 16.89
N ASP A 208 -14.01 -7.86 16.04
CA ASP A 208 -14.11 -9.25 15.60
C ASP A 208 -14.51 -9.26 14.12
N TYR A 209 -13.59 -8.83 13.27
CA TYR A 209 -13.81 -8.69 11.83
C TYR A 209 -13.04 -9.76 11.07
N GLN A 210 -13.67 -10.34 10.06
CA GLN A 210 -13.05 -11.31 9.15
C GLN A 210 -13.56 -11.10 7.73
N GLU A 211 -12.66 -10.96 6.77
CA GLU A 211 -13.02 -10.87 5.35
C GLU A 211 -11.89 -11.38 4.46
N LYS A 212 -12.25 -11.98 3.31
CA LYS A 212 -11.27 -12.37 2.29
C LYS A 212 -10.44 -11.17 1.86
N ILE A 213 -9.12 -11.29 1.87
CA ILE A 213 -8.20 -10.17 1.62
C ILE A 213 -8.47 -9.47 0.29
N SER A 214 -8.80 -10.22 -0.77
CA SER A 214 -9.11 -9.70 -2.11
C SER A 214 -10.43 -8.93 -2.22
N LYS A 215 -11.30 -8.98 -1.20
CA LYS A 215 -12.63 -8.34 -1.21
C LYS A 215 -12.71 -7.09 -0.33
N ILE A 216 -11.68 -6.83 0.48
CA ILE A 216 -11.68 -5.72 1.45
C ILE A 216 -11.63 -4.39 0.70
N PRO A 217 -12.64 -3.51 0.88
CA PRO A 217 -12.66 -2.20 0.24
C PRO A 217 -11.69 -1.23 0.93
N SER A 218 -11.24 -0.23 0.18
CA SER A 218 -10.18 0.71 0.60
C SER A 218 -10.42 1.39 1.95
N HIS A 219 -11.64 1.84 2.24
CA HIS A 219 -11.93 2.52 3.50
C HIS A 219 -11.84 1.58 4.71
N ARG A 220 -12.21 0.30 4.56
CA ARG A 220 -12.12 -0.71 5.63
C ARG A 220 -10.68 -1.14 5.85
N SER A 221 -9.91 -1.38 4.78
CA SER A 221 -8.49 -1.71 4.93
C SER A 221 -7.70 -0.57 5.59
N LEU A 222 -7.93 0.69 5.21
CA LEU A 222 -7.31 1.84 5.87
C LEU A 222 -7.70 1.95 7.35
N ALA A 223 -8.96 1.66 7.70
CA ALA A 223 -9.40 1.65 9.10
C ALA A 223 -8.71 0.53 9.91
N LEU A 224 -8.59 -0.66 9.35
CA LEU A 224 -7.87 -1.79 9.95
C LEU A 224 -6.39 -1.45 10.20
N PHE A 225 -5.70 -0.91 9.19
CA PHE A 225 -4.29 -0.50 9.34
C PHE A 225 -4.12 0.63 10.35
N ARG A 226 -5.07 1.58 10.39
CA ARG A 226 -5.07 2.64 11.40
C ARG A 226 -5.22 2.07 12.80
N GLY A 227 -6.18 1.16 13.03
CA GLY A 227 -6.38 0.51 14.32
C GLY A 227 -5.16 -0.31 14.76
N ARG A 228 -4.49 -0.98 13.81
CA ARG A 228 -3.21 -1.68 14.07
C ARG A 228 -2.09 -0.71 14.46
N ASN A 229 -1.90 0.37 13.70
CA ASN A 229 -0.84 1.35 13.96
C ASN A 229 -1.05 2.11 15.28
N GLU A 230 -2.30 2.34 15.67
CA GLU A 230 -2.65 2.92 16.96
C GLU A 230 -2.61 1.89 18.13
N GLY A 231 -2.25 0.63 17.86
CA GLY A 231 -2.10 -0.42 18.88
C GLY A 231 -3.42 -0.97 19.44
N VAL A 232 -4.55 -0.68 18.81
CA VAL A 232 -5.89 -1.13 19.23
C VAL A 232 -6.25 -2.48 18.61
N LEU A 233 -5.87 -2.70 17.34
CA LEU A 233 -6.22 -3.93 16.61
C LEU A 233 -4.99 -4.80 16.36
N GLN A 234 -5.17 -6.10 16.49
CA GLN A 234 -4.24 -7.10 15.97
C GLN A 234 -4.81 -7.67 14.67
N LEU A 235 -4.00 -7.66 13.61
CA LEU A 235 -4.36 -8.23 12.31
C LEU A 235 -3.62 -9.55 12.09
N SER A 236 -4.31 -10.53 11.50
CA SER A 236 -3.72 -11.81 11.07
C SER A 236 -4.30 -12.24 9.74
N LEU A 237 -3.46 -12.63 8.80
CA LEU A 237 -3.86 -13.16 7.50
C LEU A 237 -3.60 -14.67 7.45
N ASP A 238 -4.65 -15.47 7.32
CA ASP A 238 -4.51 -16.93 7.14
C ASP A 238 -5.74 -17.51 6.42
N LEU A 239 -5.69 -18.80 6.09
CA LEU A 239 -6.84 -19.52 5.57
C LEU A 239 -7.86 -19.78 6.70
N THR A 240 -9.14 -19.75 6.33
CA THR A 240 -10.23 -20.19 7.21
C THR A 240 -10.40 -21.71 7.12
N ASP A 241 -11.05 -22.31 8.12
CA ASP A 241 -11.45 -23.72 8.14
C ASP A 241 -10.30 -24.76 8.18
N LEU A 242 -9.13 -24.36 8.66
CA LEU A 242 -8.06 -25.31 8.97
C LEU A 242 -8.44 -26.14 10.21
N GLN A 243 -8.63 -27.44 10.03
CA GLN A 243 -8.84 -28.35 11.17
C GLN A 243 -7.60 -28.35 12.08
N PRO A 244 -7.77 -28.31 13.41
CA PRO A 244 -6.64 -28.40 14.34
C PRO A 244 -5.78 -29.64 14.05
N GLY A 245 -4.50 -29.41 13.74
CA GLY A 245 -3.55 -30.49 13.42
C GLY A 245 -3.53 -30.93 11.96
N ALA A 246 -4.42 -30.42 11.11
CA ALA A 246 -4.34 -30.67 9.67
C ALA A 246 -3.13 -29.98 9.04
N GLU A 247 -2.62 -30.59 7.98
CA GLU A 247 -1.57 -30.03 7.14
C GLU A 247 -2.09 -28.77 6.43
N HIS A 248 -1.35 -27.67 6.54
CA HIS A 248 -1.71 -26.44 5.87
C HIS A 248 -1.58 -26.60 4.34
N PRO A 249 -2.54 -26.15 3.52
CA PRO A 249 -2.48 -26.29 2.05
C PRO A 249 -1.16 -25.81 1.42
N CYS A 250 -0.57 -24.73 1.94
CA CYS A 250 0.74 -24.26 1.48
C CYS A 250 1.91 -25.18 1.83
N GLU A 251 1.82 -26.00 2.88
CA GLU A 251 2.83 -27.05 3.14
C GLU A 251 2.85 -28.05 1.96
N ARG A 252 1.68 -28.41 1.40
CA ARG A 252 1.60 -29.27 0.21
C ARG A 252 2.19 -28.62 -1.04
N MET A 253 1.99 -27.32 -1.22
CA MET A 253 2.58 -26.58 -2.34
C MET A 253 4.10 -26.56 -2.24
N ILE A 254 4.64 -26.34 -1.03
CA ILE A 254 6.09 -26.40 -0.77
C ILE A 254 6.62 -27.81 -1.05
N ALA A 255 5.98 -28.86 -0.52
CA ALA A 255 6.38 -30.25 -0.75
C ALA A 255 6.38 -30.60 -2.25
N LYS A 256 5.33 -30.22 -2.98
CA LYS A 256 5.23 -30.40 -4.43
C LYS A 256 6.35 -29.69 -5.17
N ALA A 257 6.62 -28.42 -4.82
CA ALA A 257 7.71 -27.67 -5.43
C ALA A 257 9.06 -28.34 -5.16
N ALA A 258 9.29 -28.82 -3.93
CA ALA A 258 10.48 -29.57 -3.54
C ALA A 258 10.59 -30.96 -4.17
N GLY A 259 9.60 -31.44 -4.95
CA GLY A 259 9.59 -32.80 -5.49
C GLY A 259 9.38 -33.89 -4.44
N PHE A 260 8.93 -33.51 -3.25
CA PHE A 260 8.78 -34.38 -2.09
C PHE A 260 7.32 -34.84 -1.91
N ARG A 261 7.16 -36.12 -1.54
CA ARG A 261 5.90 -36.69 -1.07
C ARG A 261 6.21 -37.70 0.03
N HIS A 262 5.54 -37.59 1.17
CA HIS A 262 5.67 -38.55 2.26
C HIS A 262 5.11 -39.93 1.84
N GLN A 263 5.95 -40.96 1.91
CA GLN A 263 5.67 -42.35 1.54
C GLN A 263 6.11 -43.33 2.65
N GLY A 264 6.48 -42.83 3.84
CA GLY A 264 6.97 -43.65 4.96
C GLY A 264 8.42 -44.12 4.83
N ARG A 265 9.24 -43.44 4.02
CA ARG A 265 10.69 -43.72 3.90
C ARG A 265 11.47 -43.07 5.05
N ALA A 266 12.71 -43.49 5.24
CA ALA A 266 13.50 -43.13 6.42
C ALA A 266 13.73 -41.63 6.62
N ALA A 267 13.85 -40.84 5.54
CA ALA A 267 13.99 -39.38 5.63
C ALA A 267 12.68 -38.59 5.54
N ASP A 268 11.54 -39.25 5.30
CA ASP A 268 10.29 -38.53 4.98
C ASP A 268 9.81 -37.65 6.15
N ASP A 269 9.96 -38.10 7.39
CA ASP A 269 9.57 -37.30 8.57
C ASP A 269 10.46 -36.06 8.74
N PHE A 270 11.76 -36.17 8.44
CA PHE A 270 12.69 -35.06 8.42
C PHE A 270 12.32 -34.04 7.33
N LEU A 271 12.06 -34.50 6.10
CA LEU A 271 11.68 -33.65 4.98
C LEU A 271 10.33 -32.97 5.21
N GLN A 272 9.34 -33.69 5.72
CA GLN A 272 8.04 -33.11 6.09
C GLN A 272 8.21 -32.04 7.18
N GLN A 273 9.10 -32.26 8.15
CA GLN A 273 9.43 -31.24 9.14
C GLN A 273 10.07 -30.01 8.49
N ALA A 274 11.00 -30.19 7.54
CA ALA A 274 11.60 -29.08 6.79
C ALA A 274 10.54 -28.27 6.03
N VAL A 275 9.60 -28.93 5.33
CA VAL A 275 8.46 -28.31 4.65
C VAL A 275 7.62 -27.48 5.62
N ARG A 276 7.22 -28.08 6.75
CA ARG A 276 6.39 -27.41 7.77
C ARG A 276 7.06 -26.18 8.36
N TRP A 277 8.36 -26.28 8.64
CA TRP A 277 9.13 -25.16 9.17
C TRP A 277 9.37 -24.07 8.13
N THR A 278 9.56 -24.45 6.86
CA THR A 278 9.62 -23.49 5.75
C THR A 278 8.36 -22.63 5.70
N TRP A 279 7.19 -23.27 5.79
CA TRP A 279 5.92 -22.55 5.84
C TRP A 279 5.86 -21.61 7.06
N LYS A 280 5.94 -22.16 8.26
CA LYS A 280 5.67 -21.42 9.50
C LYS A 280 6.68 -20.33 9.81
N VAL A 281 7.97 -20.58 9.53
CA VAL A 281 9.06 -19.70 9.97
C VAL A 281 9.52 -18.73 8.88
N LYS A 282 9.41 -19.12 7.60
CA LYS A 282 9.91 -18.30 6.49
C LYS A 282 8.78 -17.71 5.65
N LEU A 283 7.95 -18.57 5.06
CA LEU A 283 7.04 -18.17 3.99
C LEU A 283 5.78 -17.46 4.50
N HIS A 284 5.15 -17.94 5.57
CA HIS A 284 3.93 -17.35 6.10
C HIS A 284 4.13 -15.87 6.47
N SER A 285 5.15 -15.55 7.27
CA SER A 285 5.41 -14.17 7.69
C SER A 285 5.82 -13.28 6.51
N LYS A 286 6.55 -13.81 5.53
CA LYS A 286 6.90 -13.09 4.31
C LYS A 286 5.64 -12.71 3.53
N LEU A 287 4.76 -13.67 3.29
CA LEU A 287 3.50 -13.46 2.55
C LEU A 287 2.55 -12.53 3.31
N ASP A 288 2.45 -12.65 4.63
CA ASP A 288 1.64 -11.74 5.47
C ASP A 288 2.07 -10.28 5.26
N ILE A 289 3.36 -9.99 5.37
CA ILE A 289 3.90 -8.64 5.17
C ILE A 289 3.64 -8.14 3.74
N GLU A 290 3.95 -8.96 2.73
CA GLU A 290 3.82 -8.58 1.32
C GLU A 290 2.37 -8.32 0.92
N LEU A 291 1.44 -9.20 1.31
CA LEU A 291 0.04 -9.09 0.91
C LEU A 291 -0.69 -7.99 1.68
N LEU A 292 -0.35 -7.76 2.95
CA LEU A 292 -0.83 -6.60 3.68
C LEU A 292 -0.28 -5.29 3.11
N GLY A 293 0.98 -5.27 2.70
CA GLY A 293 1.57 -4.14 1.97
C GLY A 293 0.81 -3.85 0.68
N ARG A 294 0.56 -4.88 -0.15
CA ARG A 294 -0.24 -4.77 -1.38
C ARG A 294 -1.65 -4.24 -1.11
N LEU A 295 -2.36 -4.78 -0.11
CA LEU A 295 -3.69 -4.31 0.25
C LEU A 295 -3.68 -2.83 0.64
N ARG A 296 -2.66 -2.42 1.40
CA ARG A 296 -2.48 -1.04 1.84
C ARG A 296 -2.23 -0.10 0.66
N GLU A 297 -1.30 -0.43 -0.22
CA GLU A 297 -0.98 0.36 -1.41
C GLU A 297 -2.22 0.57 -2.29
N GLN A 298 -2.96 -0.51 -2.58
CA GLN A 298 -4.21 -0.44 -3.36
C GLN A 298 -5.27 0.45 -2.69
N ALA A 299 -5.35 0.40 -1.36
CA ALA A 299 -6.29 1.21 -0.60
C ALA A 299 -5.92 2.69 -0.58
N GLU A 300 -4.63 2.99 -0.39
CA GLU A 300 -4.08 4.35 -0.41
C GLU A 300 -4.25 4.98 -1.79
N GLU A 301 -3.92 4.26 -2.88
CA GLU A 301 -4.10 4.74 -4.25
C GLU A 301 -5.55 5.15 -4.53
N LYS A 302 -6.52 4.29 -4.14
CA LYS A 302 -7.94 4.60 -4.31
C LYS A 302 -8.39 5.79 -3.47
N ALA A 303 -7.89 5.93 -2.24
CA ALA A 303 -8.23 7.07 -1.38
C ALA A 303 -7.64 8.38 -1.94
N ILE A 304 -6.38 8.35 -2.38
CA ILE A 304 -5.70 9.49 -3.02
C ILE A 304 -6.44 9.92 -4.28
N ALA A 305 -6.92 8.98 -5.10
CA ALA A 305 -7.69 9.30 -6.30
C ALA A 305 -8.98 10.08 -5.96
N VAL A 306 -9.70 9.68 -4.89
CA VAL A 306 -10.89 10.42 -4.41
C VAL A 306 -10.50 11.81 -3.89
N PHE A 307 -9.41 11.93 -3.13
CA PHE A 307 -8.95 13.25 -2.67
C PHE A 307 -8.52 14.16 -3.81
N ALA A 308 -7.84 13.62 -4.82
CA ALA A 308 -7.43 14.36 -6.00
C ALA A 308 -8.65 14.88 -6.79
N HIS A 309 -9.68 14.05 -6.93
CA HIS A 309 -10.94 14.45 -7.57
C HIS A 309 -11.65 15.56 -6.77
N ASN A 310 -11.83 15.37 -5.47
CA ASN A 310 -12.45 16.36 -4.60
C ASN A 310 -11.69 17.70 -4.61
N LEU A 311 -10.36 17.66 -4.58
CA LEU A 311 -9.54 18.86 -4.66
C LEU A 311 -9.66 19.56 -6.02
N LYS A 312 -9.70 18.80 -7.11
CA LYS A 312 -9.91 19.34 -8.46
C LYS A 312 -11.25 20.08 -8.54
N ASP A 313 -12.32 19.50 -8.02
CA ASP A 313 -13.65 20.12 -8.02
C ASP A 313 -13.66 21.40 -7.19
N LEU A 314 -12.97 21.43 -6.04
CA LEU A 314 -12.83 22.63 -5.23
C LEU A 314 -12.03 23.73 -5.93
N LEU A 315 -10.93 23.38 -6.62
CA LEU A 315 -10.09 24.34 -7.35
C LEU A 315 -10.78 24.92 -8.58
N LEU A 316 -11.69 24.15 -9.20
CA LEU A 316 -12.43 24.54 -10.40
C LEU A 316 -13.85 25.04 -10.12
N ALA A 317 -14.21 25.16 -8.84
CA ALA A 317 -15.48 25.74 -8.44
C ALA A 317 -15.65 27.13 -9.04
N ALA A 318 -16.86 27.44 -9.52
CA ALA A 318 -17.13 28.70 -10.18
C ALA A 318 -16.82 29.89 -9.24
N PRO A 319 -15.94 30.82 -9.63
CA PRO A 319 -15.61 31.94 -8.77
C PRO A 319 -16.84 32.86 -8.62
N ALA A 320 -17.15 33.26 -7.39
CA ALA A 320 -18.28 34.12 -7.10
C ALA A 320 -18.12 35.57 -7.64
N GLY A 321 -16.91 35.91 -8.10
CA GLY A 321 -16.54 37.19 -8.68
C GLY A 321 -16.14 38.26 -7.64
N PRO A 322 -15.82 39.47 -8.10
CA PRO A 322 -15.34 40.57 -7.26
C PRO A 322 -16.50 41.22 -6.49
N LYS A 323 -16.97 40.56 -5.43
CA LYS A 323 -18.05 41.03 -4.54
C LYS A 323 -17.51 41.23 -3.13
N VAL A 324 -18.13 42.11 -2.36
CA VAL A 324 -17.85 42.22 -0.92
C VAL A 324 -18.46 41.01 -0.20
N VAL A 325 -17.62 40.26 0.52
CA VAL A 325 -17.97 38.97 1.14
C VAL A 325 -17.82 39.03 2.66
N LEU A 326 -18.82 38.50 3.36
CA LEU A 326 -18.78 38.15 4.77
C LEU A 326 -18.40 36.67 4.90
N GLY A 327 -17.19 36.39 5.37
CA GLY A 327 -16.75 35.05 5.74
C GLY A 327 -17.16 34.71 7.17
N LEU A 328 -17.84 33.58 7.34
CA LEU A 328 -18.21 33.01 8.63
C LEU A 328 -17.51 31.66 8.78
N ASP A 329 -16.59 31.56 9.74
CA ASP A 329 -15.96 30.30 10.15
C ASP A 329 -16.64 29.78 11.43
N PRO A 330 -17.51 28.75 11.31
CA PRO A 330 -18.35 28.29 12.42
C PRO A 330 -17.58 27.78 13.64
N GLY A 331 -18.23 27.87 14.79
CA GLY A 331 -17.71 27.32 16.04
C GLY A 331 -18.72 27.43 17.17
N LEU A 332 -18.62 26.52 18.15
CA LEU A 332 -19.44 26.53 19.36
C LEU A 332 -18.73 27.33 20.46
N ARG A 333 -17.92 26.65 21.27
CA ARG A 333 -17.23 27.23 22.45
C ARG A 333 -16.34 28.43 22.12
N THR A 334 -15.68 28.41 20.97
CA THR A 334 -14.78 29.49 20.51
C THR A 334 -15.50 30.60 19.74
N GLY A 335 -16.82 30.48 19.53
CA GLY A 335 -17.62 31.39 18.70
C GLY A 335 -17.42 31.18 17.20
N VAL A 336 -18.24 31.91 16.44
CA VAL A 336 -18.13 32.01 14.98
C VAL A 336 -17.20 33.20 14.67
N LYS A 337 -16.17 32.96 13.86
CA LYS A 337 -15.21 33.99 13.49
C LYS A 337 -15.72 34.67 12.22
N VAL A 338 -15.79 35.99 12.25
CA VAL A 338 -16.31 36.81 11.16
C VAL A 338 -15.16 37.59 10.53
N ALA A 339 -15.10 37.58 9.20
CA ALA A 339 -14.22 38.43 8.41
C ALA A 339 -14.99 39.08 7.26
N VAL A 340 -14.71 40.34 6.97
CA VAL A 340 -15.28 41.04 5.81
C VAL A 340 -14.17 41.35 4.83
N VAL A 341 -14.32 40.95 3.57
CA VAL A 341 -13.38 41.26 2.49
C VAL A 341 -14.09 42.02 1.37
N ASP A 342 -13.38 42.97 0.74
CA ASP A 342 -13.90 43.70 -0.41
C ASP A 342 -13.79 42.90 -1.72
N GLY A 343 -14.26 43.49 -2.83
CA GLY A 343 -14.22 42.83 -4.15
C GLY A 343 -12.81 42.56 -4.69
N THR A 344 -11.76 43.09 -4.07
CA THR A 344 -10.35 42.79 -4.40
C THR A 344 -9.76 41.69 -3.50
N GLY A 345 -10.49 41.27 -2.47
CA GLY A 345 -10.02 40.35 -1.44
C GLY A 345 -9.34 41.03 -0.25
N LYS A 346 -9.32 42.37 -0.19
CA LYS A 346 -8.73 43.11 0.95
C LYS A 346 -9.60 42.96 2.19
N LEU A 347 -8.98 42.63 3.32
CA LEU A 347 -9.65 42.58 4.63
C LEU A 347 -10.12 43.99 5.05
N LEU A 348 -11.40 44.11 5.41
CA LEU A 348 -12.03 45.33 5.87
C LEU A 348 -12.32 45.33 7.38
N ASP A 349 -12.76 44.19 7.92
CA ASP A 349 -13.16 44.08 9.33
C ASP A 349 -13.13 42.62 9.82
N THR A 350 -13.00 42.44 11.13
CA THR A 350 -13.13 41.13 11.79
C THR A 350 -13.81 41.26 13.15
N VAL A 351 -14.63 40.28 13.52
CA VAL A 351 -15.25 40.22 14.85
C VAL A 351 -15.58 38.77 15.23
N PRO A 352 -15.36 38.33 16.48
CA PRO A 352 -15.92 37.07 16.96
C PRO A 352 -17.36 37.29 17.44
N ILE A 353 -18.28 36.42 17.03
CA ILE A 353 -19.65 36.40 17.54
C ILE A 353 -19.92 35.07 18.25
N TYR A 354 -20.89 35.04 19.17
CA TYR A 354 -21.16 33.87 20.00
C TYR A 354 -22.64 33.44 19.95
N PRO A 355 -23.19 33.15 18.76
CA PRO A 355 -24.62 32.84 18.58
C PRO A 355 -25.01 31.51 19.24
N HIS A 356 -24.06 30.59 19.36
CA HIS A 356 -24.31 29.20 19.76
C HIS A 356 -23.90 28.92 21.22
N ALA A 357 -24.15 27.69 21.67
CA ALA A 357 -23.71 27.23 22.98
C ALA A 357 -22.18 27.39 23.16
N PRO A 358 -21.70 27.78 24.34
CA PRO A 358 -22.45 27.93 25.60
C PRO A 358 -23.08 29.31 25.82
N ARG A 359 -22.75 30.33 25.01
CA ARG A 359 -23.20 31.71 25.26
C ARG A 359 -24.61 31.99 24.75
N ASN A 360 -25.02 31.33 23.66
CA ASN A 360 -26.35 31.44 23.06
C ASN A 360 -26.76 32.90 22.75
N ALA A 361 -25.81 33.75 22.36
CA ALA A 361 -26.04 35.18 22.08
C ALA A 361 -26.53 35.40 20.65
N TRP A 362 -27.66 34.76 20.30
CA TRP A 362 -28.19 34.71 18.93
C TRP A 362 -28.56 36.10 18.38
N ASP A 363 -29.41 36.83 19.10
CA ASP A 363 -29.91 38.13 18.65
C ASP A 363 -28.80 39.18 18.60
N GLU A 364 -27.90 39.18 19.59
CA GLU A 364 -26.73 40.08 19.60
C GLU A 364 -25.85 39.84 18.36
N SER A 365 -25.61 38.57 18.03
CA SER A 365 -24.83 38.19 16.85
C SER A 365 -25.51 38.65 15.55
N LEU A 366 -26.84 38.50 15.43
CA LEU A 366 -27.59 39.02 14.27
C LEU A 366 -27.46 40.54 14.12
N HIS A 367 -27.57 41.29 15.23
CA HIS A 367 -27.42 42.74 15.20
C HIS A 367 -26.02 43.17 14.75
N GLN A 368 -24.97 42.53 15.27
CA GLN A 368 -23.59 42.80 14.86
C GLN A 368 -23.36 42.50 13.38
N LEU A 369 -23.84 41.33 12.90
CA LEU A 369 -23.74 40.97 11.48
C LEU A 369 -24.51 41.93 10.58
N ALA A 370 -25.70 42.37 10.99
CA ALA A 370 -26.50 43.33 10.22
C ALA A 370 -25.81 44.70 10.10
N ALA A 371 -25.12 45.15 11.16
CA ALA A 371 -24.32 46.36 11.13
C ALA A 371 -23.16 46.26 10.12
N LEU A 372 -22.44 45.13 10.11
CA LEU A 372 -21.36 44.88 9.14
C LEU A 372 -21.86 44.85 7.69
N VAL A 373 -22.99 44.18 7.45
CA VAL A 373 -23.61 44.12 6.11
C VAL A 373 -23.91 45.53 5.58
N LYS A 374 -24.50 46.40 6.42
CA LYS A 374 -24.81 47.78 6.04
C LYS A 374 -23.56 48.64 5.87
N LYS A 375 -22.60 48.54 6.78
CA LYS A 375 -21.35 49.32 6.79
C LYS A 375 -20.52 49.08 5.53
N HIS A 376 -20.39 47.81 5.11
CA HIS A 376 -19.50 47.42 4.01
C HIS A 376 -20.25 47.10 2.70
N GLN A 377 -21.57 47.24 2.67
CA GLN A 377 -22.41 46.91 1.50
C GLN A 377 -22.19 45.47 1.02
N ILE A 378 -22.15 44.54 1.97
CA ILE A 378 -21.88 43.12 1.73
C ILE A 378 -22.93 42.54 0.79
N ARG A 379 -22.47 41.75 -0.20
CA ARG A 379 -23.35 41.11 -1.19
C ARG A 379 -23.39 39.60 -1.07
N LEU A 380 -22.36 38.99 -0.47
CA LEU A 380 -22.27 37.55 -0.27
C LEU A 380 -21.90 37.18 1.16
N ILE A 381 -22.46 36.09 1.64
CA ILE A 381 -22.03 35.40 2.87
C ILE A 381 -21.43 34.05 2.47
N ALA A 382 -20.19 33.79 2.86
CA ALA A 382 -19.52 32.51 2.72
C ALA A 382 -19.44 31.83 4.08
N ILE A 383 -19.87 30.57 4.18
CA ILE A 383 -19.98 29.84 5.45
C ILE A 383 -19.13 28.58 5.39
N GLY A 384 -18.20 28.41 6.34
CA GLY A 384 -17.43 27.16 6.44
C GLY A 384 -18.33 25.96 6.71
N ASN A 385 -18.01 24.80 6.15
CA ASN A 385 -18.76 23.55 6.31
C ASN A 385 -18.32 22.70 7.54
N GLY A 386 -17.63 23.32 8.50
CA GLY A 386 -17.10 22.67 9.70
C GLY A 386 -18.11 22.48 10.84
N THR A 387 -17.61 22.31 12.06
CA THR A 387 -18.43 22.15 13.27
C THR A 387 -19.34 23.36 13.51
N ALA A 388 -20.62 23.11 13.76
CA ALA A 388 -21.68 24.12 13.90
C ALA A 388 -22.01 24.92 12.61
N SER A 389 -21.66 24.39 11.44
CA SER A 389 -22.01 24.99 10.15
C SER A 389 -23.51 25.04 9.92
N ARG A 390 -24.27 24.00 10.29
CA ARG A 390 -25.74 23.96 10.17
C ARG A 390 -26.42 25.07 10.96
N GLU A 391 -25.99 25.30 12.19
CA GLU A 391 -26.51 26.33 13.07
C GLU A 391 -26.13 27.73 12.57
N THR A 392 -24.92 27.88 12.04
CA THR A 392 -24.45 29.13 11.44
C THR A 392 -25.15 29.44 10.11
N ASP A 393 -25.48 28.42 9.31
CA ASP A 393 -26.29 28.56 8.10
C ASP A 393 -27.71 29.02 8.41
N LYS A 394 -28.28 28.53 9.52
CA LYS A 394 -29.57 29.03 10.04
C LYS A 394 -29.48 30.50 10.43
N LEU A 395 -28.43 30.90 11.14
CA LEU A 395 -28.17 32.29 11.53
C LEU A 395 -28.07 33.21 10.29
N ALA A 396 -27.27 32.81 9.31
CA ALA A 396 -27.12 33.55 8.06
C ALA A 396 -28.45 33.62 7.27
N GLY A 397 -29.25 32.55 7.28
CA GLY A 397 -30.57 32.53 6.67
C GLY A 397 -31.55 33.52 7.32
N GLU A 398 -31.51 33.66 8.65
CA GLU A 398 -32.30 34.67 9.36
C GLU A 398 -31.83 36.10 9.04
N LEU A 399 -30.52 36.32 8.99
CA LEU A 399 -29.94 37.61 8.58
C LEU A 399 -30.38 38.04 7.18
N VAL A 400 -30.32 37.12 6.19
CA VAL A 400 -30.79 37.39 4.82
C VAL A 400 -32.28 37.72 4.80
N LYS A 401 -33.11 37.05 5.61
CA LYS A 401 -34.55 37.35 5.72
C LYS A 401 -34.81 38.72 6.35
N GLN A 402 -34.00 39.16 7.31
CA GLN A 402 -34.12 40.48 7.94
C GLN A 402 -33.67 41.62 7.00
N LEU A 403 -32.76 41.33 6.06
CA LEU A 403 -32.15 42.31 5.17
C LEU A 403 -32.54 42.12 3.69
N LYS A 404 -33.78 41.70 3.41
CA LYS A 404 -34.26 41.39 2.05
C LYS A 404 -33.96 42.47 1.00
N ASP A 405 -33.99 43.75 1.39
CA ASP A 405 -33.76 44.86 0.46
C ASP A 405 -32.27 45.11 0.14
N ALA A 406 -31.34 44.44 0.82
CA ALA A 406 -29.89 44.62 0.64
C ALA A 406 -29.30 43.82 -0.54
N GLY A 407 -30.09 42.96 -1.20
CA GLY A 407 -29.60 42.11 -2.29
C GLY A 407 -28.52 41.12 -1.84
N LEU A 408 -28.63 40.63 -0.60
CA LEU A 408 -27.68 39.72 0.05
C LEU A 408 -27.97 38.27 -0.33
N ALA A 409 -26.95 37.53 -0.76
CA ALA A 409 -27.05 36.10 -1.01
C ALA A 409 -26.07 35.31 -0.13
N LYS A 410 -26.39 34.05 0.17
CA LYS A 410 -25.53 33.13 0.92
C LYS A 410 -25.02 31.99 0.04
N ILE A 411 -23.80 31.55 0.30
CA ILE A 411 -23.14 30.41 -0.33
C ILE A 411 -22.52 29.56 0.80
N VAL A 412 -22.74 28.25 0.75
CA VAL A 412 -22.22 27.26 1.71
C VAL A 412 -21.14 26.44 1.03
#